data_AF-A0A9D2PFE4-F1
#
_entry.id   AF-A0A9D2PFE4-F1
#
_cell.length_a   1.000
_cell.length_b   1.000
_cell.length_c   1.000
_cell.angle_alpha   90.00
_cell.angle_beta   90.00
_cell.angle_gamma   90.00
#
_symmetry.space_group_name_H-M   'P 1'
#
loop_
_entity.id
_entity.type
_entity.pdbx_description
1 polymer ?
#
loop_
_entity_poly.entity_id
_entity_poly.type
_entity_poly.pdbx_seq_one_letter_code
_entity_poly.pdbx_strand_id
1 'polypeptide(L)'
;MKKKDDLFEEMVTNLTLNFMDEDFDIENEDIPLPGRLAVLAEGFARNLTLEEVNERLEDEGYETLYARSFYEAGLIYAFSHQLDYNRWMELYQKYMEKYMEQAKSKKQSFPKGKITLKNLEKYVKENSSEQLETEMLTSFMEQEIIESQSEEDFFHFMDQNVENFSAVREKARYYFCKYLYLYIRQKIENYYESCEKSEALLRQYGSALEKEERGYLELHALEELNFLKPLTALKKDAAKSRNRMLLEEKKELVENTAITPGGVFDEFNYFYFGYVSVDWMELIFELYGSVEDWPDNLKLRIAHALGYCSAHPEAGEEQRALKRLKQWEREELEKEEEKDREYERDEKKAAKLYQRGRSGEDFFRDFMTGKRDINRETLISFLLFVKTKITMEDDNKITMMRMNRILSNCGFSQLSPGAGFDRFVIEFLRSQEPFSVLESHVDKRVGEGENFYLYKVYKGAYCHQDELAKYLRIRKKENLEEED
;
A
#
# COMPACT_ATOMS: atom_id res chain seq x y z
N MET A 1 -5.32 39.28 24.66
CA MET A 1 -6.16 39.68 23.50
C MET A 1 -5.60 38.97 22.29
N LYS A 2 -6.39 38.08 21.69
CA LYS A 2 -6.06 37.23 20.55
C LYS A 2 -5.67 38.04 19.28
N LYS A 3 -4.50 37.73 18.72
CA LYS A 3 -4.25 37.41 17.29
C LYS A 3 -3.56 36.04 17.36
N LYS A 4 -4.18 34.86 17.22
CA LYS A 4 -5.28 34.29 16.42
C LYS A 4 -4.91 33.82 15.01
N ASP A 5 -3.65 33.98 14.59
CA ASP A 5 -3.16 33.46 13.30
C ASP A 5 -2.08 32.35 13.42
N ASP A 6 -1.58 32.05 14.63
CA ASP A 6 -0.81 30.82 14.96
C ASP A 6 -1.68 29.56 15.11
N LEU A 7 -3.00 29.71 14.97
CA LEU A 7 -4.01 28.65 15.06
C LEU A 7 -4.01 27.68 13.85
N PHE A 8 -2.98 27.76 12.99
CA PHE A 8 -2.91 27.07 11.69
C PHE A 8 -1.62 26.28 11.45
N GLU A 9 -0.55 26.53 12.21
CA GLU A 9 0.45 25.48 12.53
C GLU A 9 -0.27 24.28 13.17
N GLU A 10 -1.26 24.61 14.01
CA GLU A 10 -2.31 23.74 14.58
C GLU A 10 -3.19 23.04 13.51
N MET A 11 -2.97 23.29 12.21
CA MET A 11 -3.70 22.67 11.08
C MET A 11 -2.81 21.77 10.19
N VAL A 12 -1.53 21.59 10.53
CA VAL A 12 -0.73 20.43 10.04
C VAL A 12 -1.33 19.10 10.50
N THR A 13 -2.28 19.16 11.43
CA THR A 13 -3.43 18.29 11.75
C THR A 13 -4.21 17.68 10.56
N ASN A 14 -3.71 17.71 9.32
CA ASN A 14 -4.27 16.89 8.23
C ASN A 14 -3.23 16.13 7.40
N LEU A 15 -1.93 16.19 7.73
CA LEU A 15 -0.88 15.45 7.03
C LEU A 15 -0.58 14.07 7.63
N THR A 16 -1.25 13.70 8.73
CA THR A 16 -1.04 12.44 9.46
C THR A 16 -2.36 11.77 9.89
N LEU A 17 -3.40 11.81 9.05
CA LEU A 17 -4.53 10.88 9.25
C LEU A 17 -4.17 9.50 8.72
N ASN A 18 -3.29 8.83 9.46
CA ASN A 18 -3.30 7.37 9.70
C ASN A 18 -2.22 6.97 10.71
N PHE A 19 -1.88 7.83 11.67
CA PHE A 19 -1.05 7.47 12.82
C PHE A 19 -1.79 7.84 14.11
N MET A 20 -2.17 6.78 14.81
CA MET A 20 -2.50 6.67 16.23
C MET A 20 -3.85 7.22 16.70
N ASP A 21 -4.46 6.40 17.55
CA ASP A 21 -5.71 6.61 18.25
C ASP A 21 -5.77 7.95 18.98
N GLU A 22 -6.96 8.52 18.94
CA GLU A 22 -7.36 9.74 19.61
C GLU A 22 -7.18 9.55 21.13
N ASP A 23 -6.06 10.03 21.66
CA ASP A 23 -5.87 10.60 23.00
C ASP A 23 -4.38 10.98 23.15
N PHE A 24 -4.02 12.18 22.69
CA PHE A 24 -2.69 12.74 22.89
C PHE A 24 -2.83 14.11 23.55
N ASP A 25 -2.52 14.17 24.85
CA ASP A 25 -2.56 15.39 25.66
C ASP A 25 -1.31 16.24 25.37
N ILE A 26 -1.52 17.48 24.93
CA ILE A 26 -0.52 18.36 24.33
C ILE A 26 0.14 19.20 25.42
N GLU A 27 0.85 18.58 26.36
CA GLU A 27 1.72 19.31 27.28
C GLU A 27 3.00 18.51 27.55
N ASN A 28 3.93 18.61 26.59
CA ASN A 28 5.38 18.29 26.60
C ASN A 28 5.84 17.19 25.61
N GLU A 29 6.96 17.50 24.94
CA GLU A 29 7.98 16.63 24.30
C GLU A 29 7.89 16.24 22.80
N ASP A 30 9.10 16.13 22.21
CA ASP A 30 9.51 15.90 20.82
C ASP A 30 8.69 14.84 20.06
N ILE A 31 8.26 15.16 18.83
CA ILE A 31 7.49 14.24 17.97
C ILE A 31 8.44 13.42 17.06
N PRO A 32 8.46 12.08 17.16
CA PRO A 32 9.32 11.24 16.33
C PRO A 32 8.80 11.09 14.89
N LEU A 33 9.70 11.20 13.91
CA LEU A 33 9.41 10.90 12.50
C LEU A 33 9.13 9.40 12.31
N PRO A 34 8.26 9.01 11.36
CA PRO A 34 7.94 7.59 11.17
C PRO A 34 8.95 6.84 10.28
N GLY A 35 9.46 5.73 10.81
CA GLY A 35 10.15 4.66 10.07
C GLY A 35 11.29 5.13 9.15
N ARG A 36 11.23 4.77 7.86
CA ARG A 36 12.25 5.13 6.85
C ARG A 36 12.57 6.63 6.81
N LEU A 37 11.57 7.49 7.03
CA LEU A 37 11.78 8.94 7.05
C LEU A 37 12.57 9.41 8.27
N ALA A 38 12.44 8.71 9.41
CA ALA A 38 13.23 8.98 10.60
C ALA A 38 14.71 8.72 10.33
N VAL A 39 15.02 7.59 9.67
CA VAL A 39 16.39 7.22 9.27
C VAL A 39 16.98 8.24 8.29
N LEU A 40 16.20 8.67 7.29
CA LEU A 40 16.68 9.68 6.33
C LEU A 40 16.89 11.05 6.99
N ALA A 41 15.99 11.46 7.89
CA ALA A 41 16.13 12.72 8.62
C ALA A 41 17.30 12.68 9.62
N GLU A 42 17.50 11.55 10.30
CA GLU A 42 18.69 11.29 11.10
C GLU A 42 19.95 11.41 10.23
N GLY A 43 19.93 10.83 9.03
CA GLY A 43 21.01 10.93 8.05
C GLY A 43 21.43 12.38 7.79
N PHE A 44 20.46 13.26 7.50
CA PHE A 44 20.73 14.68 7.32
C PHE A 44 21.16 15.39 8.61
N ALA A 45 20.53 15.09 9.74
CA ALA A 45 20.82 15.74 11.03
C ALA A 45 22.22 15.39 11.56
N ARG A 46 22.68 14.16 11.31
CA ARG A 46 23.97 13.64 11.75
C ARG A 46 25.04 13.72 10.67
N ASN A 47 24.71 14.22 9.48
CA ASN A 47 25.59 14.29 8.31
C ASN A 47 26.22 12.94 7.97
N LEU A 48 25.38 11.89 7.95
CA LEU A 48 25.78 10.54 7.59
C LEU A 48 26.11 10.46 6.09
N THR A 49 27.07 9.60 5.76
CA THR A 49 27.39 9.21 4.38
C THR A 49 26.29 8.32 3.78
N LEU A 50 26.29 8.16 2.45
CA LEU A 50 25.36 7.27 1.76
C LEU A 50 25.44 5.84 2.30
N GLU A 51 26.66 5.34 2.52
CA GLU A 51 26.90 4.01 3.08
C GLU A 51 26.29 3.88 4.48
N GLU A 52 26.52 4.84 5.37
CA GLU A 52 25.99 4.81 6.75
C GLU A 52 24.45 4.92 6.78
N VAL A 53 23.86 5.74 5.90
CA VAL A 53 22.40 5.82 5.77
C VAL A 53 21.83 4.50 5.28
N ASN A 54 22.44 3.88 4.27
CA ASN A 54 22.00 2.59 3.76
C ASN A 54 22.16 1.47 4.80
N GLU A 55 23.26 1.44 5.56
CA GLU A 55 23.43 0.51 6.69
C GLU A 55 22.34 0.70 7.74
N ARG A 56 22.01 1.95 8.11
CA ARG A 56 20.93 2.23 9.08
C ARG A 56 19.56 1.83 8.52
N LEU A 57 19.32 2.03 7.22
CA LEU A 57 18.09 1.59 6.56
C LEU A 57 17.97 0.06 6.61
N GLU A 58 19.04 -0.67 6.30
CA GLU A 58 19.07 -2.14 6.35
C GLU A 58 18.87 -2.66 7.78
N ASP A 59 19.56 -2.07 8.76
CA ASP A 59 19.44 -2.46 10.17
C ASP A 59 18.02 -2.29 10.72
N GLU A 60 17.31 -1.26 10.26
CA GLU A 60 15.91 -1.02 10.61
C GLU A 60 14.91 -1.78 9.70
N GLY A 61 15.41 -2.59 8.75
CA GLY A 61 14.60 -3.40 7.86
C GLY A 61 13.89 -2.62 6.75
N TYR A 62 14.38 -1.43 6.39
CA TYR A 62 13.89 -0.62 5.28
C TYR A 62 14.67 -0.86 3.99
N GLU A 63 14.06 -0.53 2.86
CA GLU A 63 14.78 -0.46 1.59
C GLU A 63 15.86 0.63 1.66
N THR A 64 17.07 0.27 1.24
CA THR A 64 18.17 1.21 0.97
C THR A 64 17.76 2.24 -0.09
N LEU A 65 18.56 3.28 -0.26
CA LEU A 65 18.39 4.20 -1.36
C LEU A 65 18.86 3.55 -2.66
N TYR A 66 18.05 3.67 -3.72
CA TYR A 66 18.38 3.16 -5.04
C TYR A 66 17.86 4.11 -6.14
N ALA A 67 18.61 4.25 -7.23
CA ALA A 67 18.36 5.27 -8.27
C ALA A 67 17.15 4.95 -9.18
N ARG A 68 15.96 4.77 -8.60
CA ARG A 68 14.70 4.47 -9.31
C ARG A 68 13.83 5.70 -9.56
N SER A 69 13.96 6.75 -8.77
CA SER A 69 13.20 7.98 -8.94
C SER A 69 14.10 9.19 -8.86
N PHE A 70 13.64 10.33 -9.39
CA PHE A 70 14.34 11.60 -9.23
C PHE A 70 14.56 11.96 -7.75
N TYR A 71 13.64 11.54 -6.88
CA TYR A 71 13.73 11.78 -5.45
C TYR A 71 14.85 10.96 -4.82
N GLU A 72 14.85 9.64 -5.05
CA GLU A 72 15.90 8.76 -4.51
C GLU A 72 17.26 9.09 -5.11
N ALA A 73 17.32 9.40 -6.42
CA ALA A 73 18.54 9.88 -7.06
C ALA A 73 19.06 11.18 -6.43
N GLY A 74 18.16 12.10 -6.07
CA GLY A 74 18.50 13.30 -5.33
C GLY A 74 19.03 12.99 -3.93
N LEU A 75 18.44 12.03 -3.21
CA LEU A 75 18.92 11.61 -1.89
C LEU A 75 20.29 10.93 -1.97
N ILE A 76 20.51 10.05 -2.95
CA ILE A 76 21.80 9.42 -3.22
C ILE A 76 22.86 10.49 -3.47
N TYR A 77 22.55 11.47 -4.32
CA TYR A 77 23.44 12.60 -4.57
C TYR A 77 23.73 13.38 -3.28
N ALA A 78 22.69 13.70 -2.51
CA ALA A 78 22.84 14.45 -1.26
C ALA A 78 23.74 13.76 -0.25
N PHE A 79 23.52 12.48 0.04
CA PHE A 79 24.31 11.77 1.04
C PHE A 79 25.73 11.43 0.54
N SER A 80 25.91 11.12 -0.74
CA SER A 80 27.25 10.90 -1.32
C SER A 80 28.11 12.16 -1.33
N HIS A 81 27.49 13.34 -1.45
CA HIS A 81 28.16 14.64 -1.49
C HIS A 81 28.07 15.43 -0.18
N GLN A 82 27.51 14.83 0.88
CA GLN A 82 27.32 15.44 2.20
C GLN A 82 26.60 16.80 2.12
N LEU A 83 25.57 16.88 1.28
CA LEU A 83 24.70 18.04 1.24
C LEU A 83 23.81 18.05 2.47
N ASP A 84 23.67 19.22 3.09
CA ASP A 84 22.62 19.42 4.08
C ASP A 84 21.23 19.38 3.42
N TYR A 85 20.22 19.16 4.26
CA TYR A 85 18.83 19.04 3.82
C TYR A 85 18.36 20.26 2.99
N ASN A 86 18.71 21.48 3.41
CA ASN A 86 18.25 22.69 2.73
C ASN A 86 18.86 22.78 1.33
N ARG A 87 20.15 22.45 1.22
CA ARG A 87 20.85 22.47 -0.07
C ARG A 87 20.33 21.42 -1.03
N TRP A 88 20.16 20.18 -0.57
CA TRP A 88 19.54 19.12 -1.36
C TRP A 88 18.16 19.53 -1.86
N MET A 89 17.37 20.18 -0.99
CA MET A 89 16.02 20.55 -1.29
C MET A 89 15.91 21.66 -2.35
N GLU A 90 16.76 22.69 -2.26
CA GLU A 90 16.87 23.70 -3.31
C GLU A 90 17.22 23.08 -4.66
N LEU A 91 18.17 22.15 -4.65
CA LEU A 91 18.63 21.44 -5.83
C LEU A 91 17.52 20.59 -6.46
N TYR A 92 16.80 19.82 -5.64
CA TYR A 92 15.66 19.02 -6.08
C TYR A 92 14.52 19.89 -6.62
N GLN A 93 14.19 21.03 -5.97
CA GLN A 93 13.17 21.96 -6.45
C GLN A 93 13.54 22.54 -7.82
N LYS A 94 14.76 23.05 -7.98
CA LYS A 94 15.25 23.61 -9.26
C LYS A 94 15.12 22.60 -10.40
N TYR A 95 15.49 21.35 -10.15
CA TYR A 95 15.36 20.29 -11.15
C TYR A 95 13.88 19.98 -11.46
N MET A 96 13.03 19.87 -10.43
CA MET A 96 11.62 19.54 -10.61
C MET A 96 10.83 20.63 -11.33
N GLU A 97 11.15 21.91 -11.12
CA GLU A 97 10.57 23.04 -11.87
C GLU A 97 10.89 22.92 -13.36
N LYS A 98 12.15 22.66 -13.70
CA LYS A 98 12.61 22.42 -15.08
C LYS A 98 11.92 21.19 -15.71
N TYR A 99 11.79 20.10 -14.96
CA TYR A 99 11.17 18.87 -15.46
C TYR A 99 9.65 19.01 -15.67
N MET A 100 8.93 19.69 -14.76
CA MET A 100 7.47 19.85 -14.87
C MET A 100 7.03 20.65 -16.10
N GLU A 101 7.87 21.55 -16.62
CA GLU A 101 7.62 22.23 -17.88
C GLU A 101 7.69 21.27 -19.08
N GLN A 102 8.61 20.31 -19.05
CA GLN A 102 8.79 19.30 -20.10
C GLN A 102 7.72 18.20 -20.05
N ALA A 103 7.32 17.78 -18.83
CA ALA A 103 6.38 16.67 -18.61
C ALA A 103 4.93 16.97 -19.03
N LYS A 104 4.52 18.24 -19.11
CA LYS A 104 3.18 18.67 -19.56
C LYS A 104 2.83 18.21 -20.99
N SER A 105 3.81 17.78 -21.77
CA SER A 105 3.66 17.33 -23.15
C SER A 105 3.43 15.81 -23.32
N LYS A 106 3.63 14.99 -22.27
CA LYS A 106 3.50 13.52 -22.38
C LYS A 106 2.02 13.08 -22.38
N LYS A 107 1.65 12.21 -23.33
CA LYS A 107 0.32 11.58 -23.40
C LYS A 107 0.09 10.71 -22.17
N GLN A 108 -1.05 10.86 -21.51
CA GLN A 108 -1.45 10.00 -20.40
C GLN A 108 -1.92 8.64 -20.91
N SER A 109 -1.43 7.55 -20.32
CA SER A 109 -1.78 6.16 -20.68
C SER A 109 -3.22 5.79 -20.30
N PHE A 110 -3.76 6.43 -19.25
CA PHE A 110 -5.15 6.30 -18.82
C PHE A 110 -5.90 7.64 -18.95
N PRO A 111 -7.22 7.62 -19.20
CA PRO A 111 -8.04 8.82 -19.24
C PRO A 111 -8.15 9.48 -17.85
N LYS A 112 -8.33 10.80 -17.80
CA LYS A 112 -8.53 11.56 -16.53
C LYS A 112 -9.85 11.21 -15.79
N GLY A 113 -10.71 10.39 -16.39
CA GLY A 113 -12.05 10.03 -15.89
C GLY A 113 -12.17 8.57 -15.46
N LYS A 114 -13.22 7.88 -15.95
CA LYS A 114 -13.47 6.46 -15.68
C LYS A 114 -12.45 5.59 -16.41
N ILE A 115 -11.87 4.62 -15.69
CA ILE A 115 -11.01 3.58 -16.27
C ILE A 115 -11.89 2.36 -16.53
N THR A 116 -12.01 1.94 -17.79
CA THR A 116 -12.76 0.72 -18.15
C THR A 116 -11.84 -0.49 -18.26
N LEU A 117 -12.42 -1.70 -18.30
CA LEU A 117 -11.68 -2.92 -18.58
C LEU A 117 -10.89 -2.83 -19.89
N LYS A 118 -11.52 -2.28 -20.94
CA LYS A 118 -10.88 -2.05 -22.24
C LYS A 118 -9.66 -1.13 -22.16
N ASN A 119 -9.67 -0.13 -21.26
CA ASN A 119 -8.50 0.73 -21.05
C ASN A 119 -7.36 -0.04 -20.41
N LEU A 120 -7.65 -0.85 -19.38
CA LEU A 120 -6.67 -1.68 -18.71
C LEU A 120 -6.06 -2.72 -19.65
N GLU A 121 -6.89 -3.41 -20.42
CA GLU A 121 -6.45 -4.38 -21.43
C GLU A 121 -5.51 -3.74 -22.46
N LYS A 122 -5.92 -2.58 -23.00
CA LYS A 122 -5.11 -1.83 -23.96
C LYS A 122 -3.74 -1.49 -23.38
N TYR A 123 -3.72 -0.95 -22.15
CA TYR A 123 -2.48 -0.61 -21.46
C TYR A 123 -1.56 -1.83 -21.29
N VAL A 124 -2.08 -2.97 -20.85
CA VAL A 124 -1.30 -4.20 -20.67
C VAL A 124 -0.75 -4.70 -22.00
N LYS A 125 -1.55 -4.67 -23.07
CA LYS A 125 -1.10 -5.06 -24.42
C LYS A 125 0.04 -4.18 -24.93
N GLU A 126 -0.11 -2.87 -24.82
CA GLU A 126 0.87 -1.88 -25.29
C GLU A 126 2.21 -1.94 -24.54
N ASN A 127 2.20 -2.35 -23.27
CA ASN A 127 3.39 -2.34 -22.40
C ASN A 127 3.97 -3.74 -22.13
N SER A 128 3.52 -4.77 -22.86
CA SER A 128 3.90 -6.17 -22.65
C SER A 128 5.31 -6.56 -23.11
N SER A 129 6.12 -5.62 -23.63
CA SER A 129 7.45 -5.93 -24.17
C SER A 129 8.46 -6.31 -23.07
N GLU A 130 9.15 -7.44 -23.28
CA GLU A 130 10.09 -8.07 -22.34
C GLU A 130 11.47 -7.39 -22.25
N GLN A 131 11.70 -6.29 -22.95
CA GLN A 131 13.03 -5.68 -22.96
C GLN A 131 13.28 -4.89 -21.65
N LEU A 132 14.45 -5.19 -21.07
CA LEU A 132 15.21 -4.51 -20.02
C LEU A 132 15.10 -5.12 -18.61
N GLU A 133 16.17 -5.82 -18.22
CA GLU A 133 16.55 -6.06 -16.82
C GLU A 133 17.01 -4.71 -16.24
N THR A 134 16.14 -4.05 -15.48
CA THR A 134 16.35 -2.69 -14.98
C THR A 134 17.24 -2.59 -13.75
N GLU A 135 17.52 -3.70 -13.07
CA GLU A 135 18.40 -3.73 -11.89
C GLU A 135 19.85 -3.32 -12.24
N MET A 136 20.39 -3.80 -13.37
CA MET A 136 21.70 -3.34 -13.87
C MET A 136 21.68 -1.85 -14.25
N LEU A 137 20.54 -1.35 -14.72
CA LEU A 137 20.37 0.06 -15.09
C LEU A 137 20.36 0.96 -13.85
N THR A 138 19.60 0.59 -12.80
CA THR A 138 19.54 1.39 -11.56
C THR A 138 20.87 1.38 -10.80
N SER A 139 21.60 0.25 -10.79
CA SER A 139 22.93 0.18 -10.17
C SER A 139 23.97 1.03 -10.93
N PHE A 140 23.95 1.01 -12.26
CA PHE A 140 24.79 1.88 -13.07
C PHE A 140 24.48 3.36 -12.84
N MET A 141 23.19 3.70 -12.80
CA MET A 141 22.72 5.06 -12.52
C MET A 141 23.14 5.55 -11.13
N GLU A 142 23.07 4.70 -10.11
CA GLU A 142 23.55 5.02 -8.77
C GLU A 142 25.05 5.34 -8.77
N GLN A 143 25.86 4.51 -9.43
CA GLN A 143 27.30 4.74 -9.54
C GLN A 143 27.63 6.06 -10.25
N GLU A 144 26.93 6.39 -11.35
CA GLU A 144 27.10 7.67 -12.04
C GLU A 144 26.70 8.88 -11.17
N ILE A 145 25.66 8.74 -10.33
CA ILE A 145 25.28 9.79 -9.37
C ILE A 145 26.39 10.00 -8.35
N ILE A 146 26.94 8.92 -7.79
CA ILE A 146 28.02 8.96 -6.80
C ILE A 146 29.29 9.58 -7.40
N GLU A 147 29.60 9.28 -8.65
CA GLU A 147 30.80 9.78 -9.35
C GLU A 147 30.67 11.22 -9.89
N SER A 148 29.46 11.79 -9.90
CA SER A 148 29.26 13.17 -10.36
C SER A 148 30.10 14.15 -9.54
N GLN A 149 30.65 15.19 -10.17
CA GLN A 149 31.62 16.10 -9.52
C GLN A 149 31.04 17.49 -9.25
N SER A 150 29.85 17.78 -9.78
CA SER A 150 29.19 19.09 -9.67
C SER A 150 27.66 18.97 -9.77
N GLU A 151 26.94 20.02 -9.36
CA GLU A 151 25.48 20.09 -9.50
C GLU A 151 25.07 20.09 -10.99
N GLU A 152 25.89 20.71 -11.85
CA GLU A 152 25.69 20.70 -13.30
C GLU A 152 25.83 19.29 -13.89
N ASP A 153 26.83 18.52 -13.46
CA ASP A 153 27.01 17.13 -13.88
C ASP A 153 25.84 16.27 -13.41
N PHE A 154 25.38 16.46 -12.17
CA PHE A 154 24.20 15.76 -11.65
C PHE A 154 22.92 16.12 -12.43
N PHE A 155 22.69 17.40 -12.75
CA PHE A 155 21.55 17.80 -13.59
C PHE A 155 21.64 17.25 -15.01
N HIS A 156 22.85 17.18 -15.57
CA HIS A 156 23.07 16.57 -16.88
C HIS A 156 22.75 15.06 -16.85
N PHE A 157 23.22 14.36 -15.83
CA PHE A 157 22.89 12.96 -15.58
C PHE A 157 21.37 12.77 -15.47
N MET A 158 20.70 13.60 -14.68
CA MET A 158 19.26 13.53 -14.46
C MET A 158 18.48 13.74 -15.77
N ASP A 159 18.89 14.72 -16.60
CA ASP A 159 18.32 14.98 -17.92
C ASP A 159 18.52 13.78 -18.89
N GLN A 160 19.71 13.19 -18.92
CA GLN A 160 20.02 12.04 -19.78
C GLN A 160 19.25 10.78 -19.39
N ASN A 161 18.96 10.62 -18.09
CA ASN A 161 18.34 9.41 -17.54
C ASN A 161 16.83 9.56 -17.25
N VAL A 162 16.20 10.66 -17.66
CA VAL A 162 14.75 10.91 -17.48
C VAL A 162 13.89 9.71 -17.92
N GLU A 163 14.20 9.14 -19.08
CA GLU A 163 13.42 8.01 -19.62
C GLU A 163 13.66 6.72 -18.83
N ASN A 164 14.86 6.54 -18.28
CA ASN A 164 15.23 5.37 -17.49
C ASN A 164 14.47 5.34 -16.15
N PHE A 165 14.43 6.45 -15.40
CA PHE A 165 13.61 6.56 -14.19
C PHE A 165 12.12 6.31 -14.47
N SER A 166 11.63 6.83 -15.59
CA SER A 166 10.25 6.58 -16.03
C SER A 166 10.03 5.10 -16.35
N ALA A 167 10.98 4.43 -17.00
CA ALA A 167 10.85 3.04 -17.43
C ALA A 167 10.75 2.07 -16.23
N VAL A 168 11.58 2.24 -15.21
CA VAL A 168 11.57 1.39 -14.00
C VAL A 168 10.23 1.49 -13.26
N ARG A 169 9.78 2.72 -13.02
CA ARG A 169 8.46 3.00 -12.44
C ARG A 169 7.32 2.45 -13.29
N GLU A 170 7.44 2.59 -14.61
CA GLU A 170 6.46 2.08 -15.57
C GLU A 170 6.37 0.56 -15.53
N LYS A 171 7.47 -0.16 -15.29
CA LYS A 171 7.48 -1.62 -15.15
C LYS A 171 6.75 -2.10 -13.90
N ALA A 172 6.95 -1.45 -12.74
CA ALA A 172 6.19 -1.77 -11.54
C ALA A 172 4.68 -1.56 -11.76
N ARG A 173 4.31 -0.43 -12.38
CA ARG A 173 2.93 -0.16 -12.79
C ARG A 173 2.39 -1.20 -13.78
N TYR A 174 3.20 -1.57 -14.77
CA TYR A 174 2.87 -2.59 -15.75
C TYR A 174 2.55 -3.93 -15.07
N TYR A 175 3.40 -4.42 -14.17
CA TYR A 175 3.14 -5.69 -13.48
C TYR A 175 1.91 -5.62 -12.60
N PHE A 176 1.72 -4.53 -11.84
CA PHE A 176 0.50 -4.30 -11.07
C PHE A 176 -0.75 -4.37 -11.97
N CYS A 177 -0.78 -3.61 -13.07
CA CYS A 177 -1.90 -3.60 -14.01
C CYS A 177 -2.08 -4.94 -14.74
N LYS A 178 -1.00 -5.63 -15.08
CA LYS A 178 -1.04 -6.95 -15.73
C LYS A 178 -1.71 -7.97 -14.83
N TYR A 179 -1.28 -8.08 -13.59
CA TYR A 179 -1.83 -9.05 -12.64
C TYR A 179 -3.23 -8.66 -12.19
N LEU A 180 -3.55 -7.37 -12.08
CA LEU A 180 -4.92 -6.88 -11.92
C LEU A 180 -5.81 -7.29 -13.10
N TYR A 181 -5.32 -7.14 -14.33
CA TYR A 181 -6.05 -7.55 -15.53
C TYR A 181 -6.32 -9.05 -15.54
N LEU A 182 -5.31 -9.88 -15.23
CA LEU A 182 -5.48 -11.33 -15.13
C LEU A 182 -6.51 -11.72 -14.06
N TYR A 183 -6.46 -11.08 -12.88
CA TYR A 183 -7.44 -11.28 -11.82
C TYR A 183 -8.86 -10.95 -12.29
N ILE A 184 -9.07 -9.76 -12.85
CA ILE A 184 -10.38 -9.32 -13.36
C ILE A 184 -10.87 -10.26 -14.48
N ARG A 185 -10.00 -10.64 -15.42
CA ARG A 185 -10.35 -11.53 -16.53
C ARG A 185 -10.82 -12.90 -16.04
N GLN A 186 -10.11 -13.53 -15.11
CA GLN A 186 -10.53 -14.84 -14.59
C GLN A 186 -11.92 -14.76 -13.94
N LYS A 187 -12.20 -13.72 -13.15
CA LYS A 187 -13.52 -13.52 -12.54
C LYS A 187 -14.62 -13.30 -13.58
N ILE A 188 -14.31 -12.58 -14.65
CA ILE A 188 -15.22 -12.38 -15.78
C ILE A 188 -15.49 -13.69 -16.54
N GLU A 189 -14.47 -14.51 -16.79
CA GLU A 189 -14.66 -15.82 -17.43
C GLU A 189 -15.55 -16.74 -16.56
N ASN A 190 -15.33 -16.76 -15.24
CA ASN A 190 -16.21 -17.49 -14.31
C ASN A 190 -17.68 -17.02 -14.38
N TYR A 191 -17.89 -15.71 -14.57
CA TYR A 191 -19.21 -15.15 -14.80
C TYR A 191 -19.82 -15.61 -16.13
N TYR A 192 -19.04 -15.64 -17.21
CA TYR A 192 -19.52 -16.14 -18.50
C TYR A 192 -19.87 -17.63 -18.45
N GLU A 193 -19.04 -18.45 -17.82
CA GLU A 193 -19.38 -19.87 -17.58
C GLU A 193 -20.67 -20.02 -16.77
N SER A 194 -20.86 -19.17 -15.76
CA SER A 194 -22.07 -19.17 -14.93
C SER A 194 -23.32 -18.74 -15.72
N CYS A 195 -23.17 -17.82 -16.68
CA CYS A 195 -24.23 -17.46 -17.61
C CYS A 195 -24.63 -18.67 -18.48
N GLU A 196 -23.65 -19.36 -19.07
CA GLU A 196 -23.90 -20.53 -19.93
C GLU A 196 -24.55 -21.69 -19.15
N LYS A 197 -24.05 -21.99 -17.94
CA LYS A 197 -24.65 -22.99 -17.04
C LYS A 197 -26.08 -22.63 -16.67
N SER A 198 -26.34 -21.36 -16.34
CA SER A 198 -27.68 -20.86 -16.04
C SER A 198 -28.63 -20.99 -17.23
N GLU A 199 -28.17 -20.68 -18.45
CA GLU A 199 -28.95 -20.88 -19.66
C GLU A 199 -29.25 -22.36 -19.92
N ALA A 200 -28.27 -23.25 -19.75
CA ALA A 200 -28.45 -24.68 -19.92
C ALA A 200 -29.50 -25.23 -18.95
N LEU A 201 -29.44 -24.85 -17.67
CA LEU A 201 -30.45 -25.22 -16.66
C LEU A 201 -31.85 -24.74 -17.04
N LEU A 202 -31.98 -23.49 -17.50
CA LEU A 202 -33.27 -22.95 -17.95
C LEU A 202 -33.80 -23.70 -19.18
N ARG A 203 -32.94 -24.10 -20.12
CA ARG A 203 -33.36 -24.91 -21.28
C ARG A 203 -33.81 -26.31 -20.86
N GLN A 204 -33.16 -26.90 -19.85
CA GLN A 204 -33.46 -28.26 -19.39
C GLN A 204 -34.71 -28.34 -18.53
N TYR A 205 -34.87 -27.42 -17.57
CA TYR A 205 -35.92 -27.49 -16.54
C TYR A 205 -37.01 -26.43 -16.72
N GLY A 206 -36.77 -25.35 -17.48
CA GLY A 206 -37.77 -24.36 -17.83
C GLY A 206 -38.52 -23.78 -16.63
N SER A 207 -39.84 -23.91 -16.63
CA SER A 207 -40.71 -23.41 -15.56
C SER A 207 -40.69 -24.27 -14.29
N ALA A 208 -40.05 -25.44 -14.30
CA ALA A 208 -39.96 -26.32 -13.13
C ALA A 208 -38.92 -25.86 -12.10
N LEU A 209 -38.00 -24.96 -12.47
CA LEU A 209 -37.08 -24.32 -11.53
C LEU A 209 -37.83 -23.35 -10.61
N GLU A 210 -37.51 -23.39 -9.32
CA GLU A 210 -38.01 -22.42 -8.35
C GLU A 210 -37.53 -21.01 -8.68
N LYS A 211 -38.20 -19.99 -8.14
CA LYS A 211 -37.89 -18.61 -8.51
C LYS A 211 -36.50 -18.20 -8.01
N GLU A 212 -36.09 -18.70 -6.84
CA GLU A 212 -34.79 -18.48 -6.22
C GLU A 212 -33.64 -19.19 -6.97
N GLU A 213 -33.92 -20.32 -7.63
CA GLU A 213 -32.92 -21.11 -8.37
C GLU A 213 -32.60 -20.50 -9.75
N ARG A 214 -33.50 -19.64 -10.27
CA ARG A 214 -33.34 -19.03 -11.59
C ARG A 214 -32.25 -17.96 -11.57
N GLY A 215 -31.19 -18.22 -12.33
CA GLY A 215 -30.08 -17.28 -12.45
C GLY A 215 -29.25 -17.16 -11.17
N TYR A 216 -29.43 -18.05 -10.20
CA TYR A 216 -28.68 -18.08 -8.94
C TYR A 216 -27.17 -18.11 -9.18
N LEU A 217 -26.71 -19.02 -10.06
CA LEU A 217 -25.29 -19.13 -10.42
C LEU A 217 -24.76 -17.83 -11.03
N GLU A 218 -25.55 -17.17 -11.87
CA GLU A 218 -25.18 -15.90 -12.48
C GLU A 218 -25.15 -14.75 -11.46
N LEU A 219 -26.13 -14.69 -10.55
CA LEU A 219 -26.17 -13.69 -9.48
C LEU A 219 -24.98 -13.84 -8.54
N HIS A 220 -24.67 -15.07 -8.12
CA HIS A 220 -23.51 -15.36 -7.29
C HIS A 220 -22.21 -14.96 -8.00
N ALA A 221 -22.04 -15.28 -9.29
CA ALA A 221 -20.87 -14.87 -10.04
C ALA A 221 -20.78 -13.33 -10.24
N LEU A 222 -21.90 -12.62 -10.28
CA LEU A 222 -21.92 -11.14 -10.31
C LEU A 222 -21.50 -10.50 -8.99
N GLU A 223 -21.61 -11.21 -7.86
CA GLU A 223 -21.11 -10.72 -6.56
C GLU A 223 -19.57 -10.71 -6.54
N GLU A 224 -18.93 -11.67 -7.20
CA GLU A 224 -17.47 -11.72 -7.39
C GLU A 224 -16.93 -10.65 -8.37
N LEU A 225 -17.81 -9.86 -9.00
CA LEU A 225 -17.44 -8.74 -9.87
C LEU A 225 -17.63 -7.37 -9.19
N ASN A 226 -17.61 -7.32 -7.86
CA ASN A 226 -17.82 -6.09 -7.06
C ASN A 226 -16.90 -4.90 -7.43
N PHE A 227 -15.76 -5.18 -8.07
CA PHE A 227 -14.80 -4.22 -8.62
C PHE A 227 -15.19 -3.64 -9.99
N LEU A 228 -16.34 -4.03 -10.56
CA LEU A 228 -16.93 -3.45 -11.76
C LEU A 228 -18.24 -2.72 -11.41
N LYS A 229 -18.39 -1.46 -11.87
CA LYS A 229 -19.66 -0.72 -11.72
C LYS A 229 -20.03 0.13 -12.95
N PRO A 230 -21.32 0.21 -13.32
CA PRO A 230 -22.48 -0.41 -12.67
C PRO A 230 -22.81 -1.82 -13.22
N LEU A 231 -23.19 -2.76 -12.35
CA LEU A 231 -23.66 -4.11 -12.73
C LEU A 231 -25.18 -4.28 -12.68
N THR A 232 -25.93 -3.21 -12.40
CA THR A 232 -27.38 -3.28 -12.15
C THR A 232 -28.17 -3.86 -13.33
N ALA A 233 -27.73 -3.60 -14.57
CA ALA A 233 -28.36 -4.16 -15.76
C ALA A 233 -28.23 -5.70 -15.80
N LEU A 234 -27.03 -6.21 -15.53
CA LEU A 234 -26.74 -7.65 -15.49
C LEU A 234 -27.47 -8.33 -14.32
N LYS A 235 -27.48 -7.73 -13.12
CA LYS A 235 -28.22 -8.25 -11.96
C LYS A 235 -29.72 -8.35 -12.23
N LYS A 236 -30.31 -7.32 -12.86
CA LYS A 236 -31.72 -7.35 -13.26
C LYS A 236 -32.00 -8.41 -14.31
N ASP A 237 -31.08 -8.61 -15.24
CA ASP A 237 -31.22 -9.63 -16.29
C ASP A 237 -31.10 -11.07 -15.76
N ALA A 238 -30.19 -11.29 -14.80
CA ALA A 238 -30.02 -12.56 -14.11
C ALA A 238 -31.31 -13.05 -13.43
N ALA A 239 -32.09 -12.14 -12.85
CA ALA A 239 -33.36 -12.44 -12.19
C ALA A 239 -34.55 -12.67 -13.14
N LYS A 240 -34.39 -12.49 -14.46
CA LYS A 240 -35.50 -12.64 -15.42
C LYS A 240 -35.75 -14.11 -15.76
N SER A 241 -37.03 -14.46 -15.90
CA SER A 241 -37.47 -15.78 -16.37
C SER A 241 -37.56 -15.91 -17.90
N ARG A 242 -37.65 -14.80 -18.64
CA ARG A 242 -37.76 -14.72 -20.11
C ARG A 242 -37.11 -13.44 -20.62
N ASN A 243 -36.81 -13.39 -21.93
CA ASN A 243 -36.19 -12.23 -22.60
C ASN A 243 -34.90 -11.76 -21.91
N ARG A 244 -34.03 -12.73 -21.62
CA ARG A 244 -32.69 -12.50 -21.05
C ARG A 244 -31.76 -11.96 -22.13
N MET A 245 -30.77 -11.18 -21.72
CA MET A 245 -29.70 -10.73 -22.61
C MET A 245 -28.91 -11.93 -23.11
N LEU A 246 -28.53 -11.89 -24.38
CA LEU A 246 -27.60 -12.86 -24.94
C LEU A 246 -26.23 -12.70 -24.28
N LEU A 247 -25.44 -13.78 -24.25
CA LEU A 247 -24.09 -13.74 -23.71
C LEU A 247 -23.24 -12.62 -24.34
N GLU A 248 -23.42 -12.33 -25.62
CA GLU A 248 -22.56 -11.37 -26.31
C GLU A 248 -22.92 -9.93 -25.95
N GLU A 249 -24.20 -9.66 -25.67
CA GLU A 249 -24.65 -8.38 -25.12
C GLU A 249 -24.11 -8.18 -23.69
N LYS A 250 -24.07 -9.26 -22.89
CA LYS A 250 -23.47 -9.24 -21.55
C LYS A 250 -21.96 -8.99 -21.60
N LYS A 251 -21.25 -9.63 -22.54
CA LYS A 251 -19.81 -9.39 -22.77
C LYS A 251 -19.54 -7.93 -23.09
N GLU A 252 -20.29 -7.34 -24.02
CA GLU A 252 -20.15 -5.93 -24.38
C GLU A 252 -20.39 -4.99 -23.18
N LEU A 253 -21.40 -5.29 -22.35
CA LEU A 253 -21.64 -4.52 -21.12
C LEU A 253 -20.46 -4.62 -20.15
N VAL A 254 -19.94 -5.83 -19.90
CA VAL A 254 -18.82 -6.05 -18.99
C VAL A 254 -17.55 -5.33 -19.47
N GLU A 255 -17.20 -5.41 -20.76
CA GLU A 255 -16.00 -4.77 -21.32
C GLU A 255 -16.00 -3.24 -21.19
N ASN A 256 -17.18 -2.63 -21.23
CA ASN A 256 -17.37 -1.18 -21.12
C ASN A 256 -17.64 -0.70 -19.68
N THR A 257 -17.77 -1.63 -18.73
CA THR A 257 -18.01 -1.29 -17.33
C THR A 257 -16.75 -0.67 -16.70
N ALA A 258 -16.95 0.28 -15.79
CA ALA A 258 -15.83 0.94 -15.12
C ALA A 258 -15.25 0.05 -14.02
N ILE A 259 -13.92 0.01 -13.94
CA ILE A 259 -13.20 -0.60 -12.82
C ILE A 259 -13.29 0.36 -11.63
N THR A 260 -13.63 -0.17 -10.47
CA THR A 260 -13.64 0.57 -9.20
C THR A 260 -12.42 0.18 -8.36
N PRO A 261 -11.42 1.07 -8.22
CA PRO A 261 -10.25 0.82 -7.37
C PRO A 261 -10.63 0.42 -5.95
N GLY A 262 -11.69 1.01 -5.37
CA GLY A 262 -12.19 0.62 -4.04
C GLY A 262 -12.62 -0.84 -3.94
N GLY A 263 -13.32 -1.38 -4.94
CA GLY A 263 -13.69 -2.81 -4.92
C GLY A 263 -12.49 -3.75 -5.03
N VAL A 264 -11.46 -3.35 -5.78
CA VAL A 264 -10.19 -4.12 -5.85
C VAL A 264 -9.44 -4.03 -4.52
N PHE A 265 -9.40 -2.85 -3.92
CA PHE A 265 -8.78 -2.62 -2.63
C PHE A 265 -9.49 -3.41 -1.53
N ASP A 266 -10.82 -3.45 -1.52
CA ASP A 266 -11.61 -4.22 -0.55
C ASP A 266 -11.29 -5.72 -0.63
N GLU A 267 -11.20 -6.29 -1.84
CA GLU A 267 -10.80 -7.70 -2.05
C GLU A 267 -9.36 -7.99 -1.60
N PHE A 268 -8.45 -7.05 -1.87
CA PHE A 268 -7.06 -7.12 -1.43
C PHE A 268 -6.94 -7.03 0.09
N ASN A 269 -7.67 -6.12 0.73
CA ASN A 269 -7.66 -5.94 2.18
C ASN A 269 -8.28 -7.14 2.89
N TYR A 270 -9.40 -7.65 2.37
CA TYR A 270 -10.08 -8.82 2.91
C TYR A 270 -9.26 -10.09 2.78
N PHE A 271 -8.47 -10.24 1.71
CA PHE A 271 -7.59 -11.40 1.54
C PHE A 271 -6.60 -11.56 2.70
N TYR A 272 -6.12 -10.45 3.25
CA TYR A 272 -5.26 -10.45 4.41
C TYR A 272 -6.05 -10.36 5.72
N PHE A 273 -7.33 -10.76 5.77
CA PHE A 273 -8.18 -10.76 6.97
C PHE A 273 -8.13 -9.45 7.79
N GLY A 274 -7.94 -8.31 7.12
CA GLY A 274 -7.78 -7.03 7.80
C GLY A 274 -6.38 -6.72 8.34
N TYR A 275 -5.40 -7.64 8.31
CA TYR A 275 -4.01 -7.39 8.75
C TYR A 275 -3.32 -6.22 8.02
N VAL A 276 -3.80 -5.85 6.82
CA VAL A 276 -3.32 -4.68 6.08
C VAL A 276 -3.75 -3.36 6.75
N SER A 277 -4.83 -3.38 7.55
CA SER A 277 -5.44 -2.20 8.15
C SER A 277 -5.53 -2.20 9.67
N VAL A 278 -5.43 -3.37 10.32
CA VAL A 278 -5.65 -3.56 11.77
C VAL A 278 -4.33 -3.44 12.52
N ASP A 279 -4.32 -2.64 13.58
CA ASP A 279 -3.16 -2.52 14.46
C ASP A 279 -2.94 -3.81 15.27
N TRP A 280 -1.69 -4.14 15.60
CA TRP A 280 -1.39 -5.35 16.35
C TRP A 280 -2.09 -5.41 17.73
N MET A 281 -2.41 -4.27 18.36
CA MET A 281 -3.19 -4.23 19.60
C MET A 281 -4.63 -4.68 19.38
N GLU A 282 -5.31 -4.08 18.41
CA GLU A 282 -6.69 -4.43 18.04
C GLU A 282 -6.76 -5.92 17.68
N LEU A 283 -5.76 -6.40 16.93
CA LEU A 283 -5.69 -7.79 16.53
C LEU A 283 -5.51 -8.75 17.71
N ILE A 284 -4.75 -8.39 18.74
CA ILE A 284 -4.64 -9.22 19.94
C ILE A 284 -6.00 -9.39 20.61
N PHE A 285 -6.76 -8.30 20.76
CA PHE A 285 -8.08 -8.36 21.37
C PHE A 285 -9.08 -9.16 20.52
N GLU A 286 -9.02 -9.05 19.19
CA GLU A 286 -9.83 -9.89 18.29
C GLU A 286 -9.48 -11.38 18.40
N LEU A 287 -8.19 -11.72 18.49
CA LEU A 287 -7.72 -13.11 18.50
C LEU A 287 -7.85 -13.79 19.87
N TYR A 288 -7.58 -13.06 20.96
CA TYR A 288 -7.43 -13.63 22.30
C TYR A 288 -8.45 -13.11 23.32
N GLY A 289 -9.27 -12.12 22.97
CA GLY A 289 -10.25 -11.53 23.89
C GLY A 289 -9.59 -10.70 24.99
N SER A 290 -10.19 -10.72 26.18
CA SER A 290 -9.73 -9.90 27.31
C SER A 290 -8.33 -10.31 27.78
N VAL A 291 -7.58 -9.39 28.42
CA VAL A 291 -6.25 -9.68 28.99
C VAL A 291 -6.29 -10.85 29.98
N GLU A 292 -7.44 -11.13 30.59
CA GLU A 292 -7.62 -12.29 31.46
C GLU A 292 -7.52 -13.61 30.71
N ASP A 293 -8.04 -13.66 29.48
CA ASP A 293 -8.15 -14.83 28.62
C ASP A 293 -6.84 -15.15 27.89
N TRP A 294 -5.90 -14.20 27.84
CA TRP A 294 -4.62 -14.41 27.16
C TRP A 294 -3.82 -15.52 27.85
N PRO A 295 -3.01 -16.30 27.10
CA PRO A 295 -2.02 -17.19 27.69
C PRO A 295 -0.99 -16.42 28.55
N ASP A 296 -0.55 -16.96 29.69
CA ASP A 296 0.39 -16.26 30.61
C ASP A 296 1.71 -15.86 29.92
N ASN A 297 2.21 -16.72 29.01
CA ASN A 297 3.38 -16.42 28.20
C ASN A 297 3.13 -15.28 27.20
N LEU A 298 1.92 -15.13 26.69
CA LEU A 298 1.53 -14.01 25.82
C LEU A 298 1.49 -12.72 26.65
N LYS A 299 0.84 -12.73 27.83
CA LYS A 299 0.79 -11.55 28.72
C LYS A 299 2.18 -11.02 29.03
N LEU A 300 3.11 -11.89 29.40
CA LEU A 300 4.50 -11.50 29.70
C LEU A 300 5.22 -10.93 28.47
N ARG A 301 5.03 -11.52 27.29
CA ARG A 301 5.63 -11.03 26.04
C ARG A 301 5.10 -9.65 25.65
N ILE A 302 3.79 -9.44 25.71
CA ILE A 302 3.17 -8.15 25.38
C ILE A 302 3.55 -7.10 26.43
N ALA A 303 3.55 -7.45 27.71
CA ALA A 303 4.03 -6.55 28.77
C ALA A 303 5.47 -6.09 28.54
N HIS A 304 6.35 -6.99 28.10
CA HIS A 304 7.72 -6.66 27.75
C HIS A 304 7.78 -5.73 26.52
N ALA A 305 7.02 -6.03 25.47
CA ALA A 305 7.00 -5.21 24.25
C ALA A 305 6.47 -3.78 24.49
N LEU A 306 5.51 -3.62 25.40
CA LEU A 306 5.00 -2.32 25.84
C LEU A 306 5.93 -1.62 26.86
N GLY A 307 7.08 -2.20 27.19
CA GLY A 307 8.05 -1.64 28.13
C GLY A 307 7.62 -1.69 29.60
N TYR A 308 6.63 -2.51 29.95
CA TYR A 308 6.13 -2.64 31.33
C TYR A 308 6.98 -3.56 32.21
N CYS A 309 7.80 -4.42 31.60
CA CYS A 309 8.75 -5.26 32.30
C CYS A 309 9.96 -5.64 31.44
N SER A 310 11.01 -6.14 32.08
CA SER A 310 12.18 -6.76 31.46
C SER A 310 11.88 -8.13 30.86
N ALA A 311 12.77 -8.65 30.00
CA ALA A 311 12.56 -9.92 29.29
C ALA A 311 12.46 -11.14 30.22
N HIS A 312 12.98 -11.03 31.45
CA HIS A 312 12.92 -12.06 32.49
C HIS A 312 12.55 -11.40 33.83
N PRO A 313 11.27 -11.00 33.97
CA PRO A 313 10.87 -10.18 35.10
C PRO A 313 10.85 -10.98 36.40
N GLU A 314 11.25 -10.34 37.49
CA GLU A 314 11.05 -10.92 38.82
C GLU A 314 9.55 -10.92 39.18
N ALA A 315 9.10 -11.82 40.07
CA ALA A 315 7.68 -11.99 40.39
C ALA A 315 6.95 -10.69 40.80
N GLY A 316 7.67 -9.75 41.44
CA GLY A 316 7.12 -8.43 41.79
C GLY A 316 7.02 -7.46 40.60
N GLU A 317 7.88 -7.60 39.60
CA GLU A 317 7.84 -6.86 38.34
C GLU A 317 6.73 -7.39 37.43
N GLU A 318 6.62 -8.71 37.30
CA GLU A 318 5.55 -9.39 36.58
C GLU A 318 4.16 -8.98 37.08
N GLN A 319 3.93 -8.99 38.39
CA GLN A 319 2.62 -8.58 38.94
C GLN A 319 2.28 -7.11 38.67
N ARG A 320 3.28 -6.22 38.61
CA ARG A 320 3.07 -4.81 38.25
C ARG A 320 2.76 -4.68 36.76
N ALA A 321 3.47 -5.41 35.92
CA ALA A 321 3.29 -5.42 34.47
C ALA A 321 1.91 -5.95 34.08
N LEU A 322 1.45 -7.04 34.69
CA LEU A 322 0.10 -7.59 34.49
C LEU A 322 -1.00 -6.62 34.95
N LYS A 323 -0.79 -5.90 36.06
CA LYS A 323 -1.73 -4.85 36.49
C LYS A 323 -1.78 -3.70 35.49
N ARG A 324 -0.65 -3.34 34.90
CA ARG A 324 -0.55 -2.28 33.90
C ARG A 324 -1.19 -2.69 32.58
N LEU A 325 -1.07 -3.96 32.17
CA LEU A 325 -1.81 -4.52 31.03
C LEU A 325 -3.33 -4.46 31.24
N LYS A 326 -3.84 -4.83 32.43
CA LYS A 326 -5.27 -4.70 32.74
C LYS A 326 -5.75 -3.26 32.84
N GLN A 327 -4.86 -2.32 33.17
CA GLN A 327 -5.19 -0.90 33.13
C GLN A 327 -5.29 -0.43 31.69
N TRP A 328 -4.30 -0.79 30.88
CA TRP A 328 -4.24 -0.48 29.46
C TRP A 328 -5.46 -1.04 28.69
N GLU A 329 -5.91 -2.26 28.98
CA GLU A 329 -7.17 -2.82 28.43
C GLU A 329 -8.40 -1.94 28.74
N ARG A 330 -8.50 -1.41 29.96
CA ARG A 330 -9.63 -0.54 30.33
C ARG A 330 -9.57 0.80 29.62
N GLU A 331 -8.38 1.37 29.50
CA GLU A 331 -8.15 2.62 28.76
C GLU A 331 -8.54 2.44 27.28
N GLU A 332 -8.21 1.30 26.67
CA GLU A 332 -8.55 1.02 25.27
C GLU A 332 -10.05 0.77 25.08
N LEU A 333 -10.70 0.07 26.01
CA LEU A 333 -12.15 -0.15 25.98
C LEU A 333 -12.91 1.18 26.16
N GLU A 334 -12.43 2.08 27.03
CA GLU A 334 -13.01 3.41 27.20
C GLU A 334 -12.90 4.25 25.93
N LYS A 335 -11.78 4.16 25.21
CA LYS A 335 -11.58 4.78 23.88
C LYS A 335 -12.51 4.20 22.82
N GLU A 336 -12.66 2.88 22.75
CA GLU A 336 -13.60 2.25 21.81
C GLU A 336 -15.04 2.67 22.10
N GLU A 337 -15.46 2.66 23.37
CA GLU A 337 -16.80 3.12 23.73
C GLU A 337 -17.00 4.62 23.44
N GLU A 338 -15.97 5.44 23.57
CA GLU A 338 -16.03 6.87 23.22
C GLU A 338 -16.16 7.08 21.72
N LYS A 339 -15.40 6.31 20.92
CA LYS A 339 -15.55 6.24 19.46
C LYS A 339 -16.97 5.79 19.08
N ASP A 340 -17.51 4.74 19.69
CA ASP A 340 -18.88 4.24 19.47
C ASP A 340 -19.95 5.30 19.79
N ARG A 341 -19.78 6.03 20.90
CA ARG A 341 -20.65 7.15 21.28
C ARG A 341 -20.56 8.32 20.29
N GLU A 342 -19.41 8.53 19.65
CA GLU A 342 -19.28 9.51 18.57
C GLU A 342 -19.91 9.00 17.25
N TYR A 343 -19.81 7.70 16.96
CA TYR A 343 -20.39 7.04 15.78
C TYR A 343 -21.93 7.06 15.76
N GLU A 344 -22.58 6.88 16.92
CA GLU A 344 -24.05 6.93 17.02
C GLU A 344 -24.65 8.33 16.78
N ARG A 345 -23.86 9.41 16.94
CA ARG A 345 -24.38 10.79 16.90
C ARG A 345 -24.43 11.42 15.51
N ASP A 346 -23.68 10.91 14.53
CA ASP A 346 -23.67 11.45 13.17
C ASP A 346 -23.21 10.42 12.12
N GLU A 347 -24.18 9.78 11.44
CA GLU A 347 -23.94 8.83 10.33
C GLU A 347 -23.00 9.39 9.24
N LYS A 348 -22.93 10.71 9.06
CA LYS A 348 -22.01 11.33 8.07
C LYS A 348 -20.58 11.43 8.57
N LYS A 349 -20.35 11.54 9.89
CA LYS A 349 -19.02 11.42 10.49
C LYS A 349 -18.57 9.97 10.50
N ALA A 350 -19.45 9.03 10.84
CA ALA A 350 -19.17 7.58 10.75
C ALA A 350 -18.77 7.18 9.32
N ALA A 351 -19.50 7.64 8.30
CA ALA A 351 -19.13 7.42 6.90
C ALA A 351 -17.79 8.07 6.50
N LYS A 352 -17.41 9.21 7.11
CA LYS A 352 -16.13 9.90 6.86
C LYS A 352 -14.94 9.24 7.57
N LEU A 353 -15.12 8.73 8.79
CA LEU A 353 -14.10 8.02 9.56
C LEU A 353 -13.88 6.60 9.02
N TYR A 354 -14.95 5.88 8.66
CA TYR A 354 -14.88 4.61 7.92
C TYR A 354 -14.22 4.80 6.53
N GLN A 355 -14.36 5.98 5.90
CA GLN A 355 -13.60 6.36 4.71
C GLN A 355 -12.13 6.73 4.98
N ARG A 356 -11.75 7.21 6.18
CA ARG A 356 -10.34 7.47 6.55
C ARG A 356 -9.52 6.17 6.61
N GLY A 357 -10.12 5.06 7.04
CA GLY A 357 -9.54 3.71 6.94
C GLY A 357 -9.41 3.18 5.50
N ARG A 358 -10.13 3.78 4.53
CA ARG A 358 -10.09 3.45 3.09
C ARG A 358 -9.11 4.32 2.29
N SER A 359 -8.10 4.91 2.93
CA SER A 359 -7.05 5.67 2.21
C SER A 359 -6.48 4.89 1.01
N GLY A 360 -6.41 3.55 1.11
CA GLY A 360 -5.93 2.61 0.09
C GLY A 360 -6.64 2.62 -1.28
N GLU A 361 -7.90 3.04 -1.37
CA GLU A 361 -8.63 3.11 -2.66
C GLU A 361 -7.96 4.11 -3.62
N ASP A 362 -7.60 5.29 -3.09
CA ASP A 362 -6.93 6.33 -3.87
C ASP A 362 -5.53 5.89 -4.29
N PHE A 363 -4.82 5.10 -3.45
CA PHE A 363 -3.53 4.51 -3.82
C PHE A 363 -3.64 3.60 -5.04
N PHE A 364 -4.61 2.68 -5.08
CA PHE A 364 -4.79 1.75 -6.21
C PHE A 364 -5.09 2.50 -7.51
N ARG A 365 -5.91 3.56 -7.43
CA ARG A 365 -6.15 4.44 -8.57
C ARG A 365 -4.90 5.18 -9.01
N ASP A 366 -4.14 5.70 -8.07
CA ASP A 366 -2.93 6.47 -8.33
C ASP A 366 -1.79 5.59 -8.86
N PHE A 367 -1.72 4.32 -8.46
CA PHE A 367 -0.83 3.31 -9.05
C PHE A 367 -1.18 3.08 -10.52
N MET A 368 -2.44 2.77 -10.82
CA MET A 368 -2.90 2.55 -12.20
C MET A 368 -2.63 3.77 -13.10
N THR A 369 -2.89 4.98 -12.59
CA THR A 369 -2.71 6.21 -13.35
C THR A 369 -1.27 6.73 -13.37
N GLY A 370 -0.35 6.12 -12.59
CA GLY A 370 1.02 6.58 -12.40
C GLY A 370 1.13 7.94 -11.76
N LYS A 371 0.18 8.32 -10.89
CA LYS A 371 0.31 9.48 -10.02
C LYS A 371 1.23 9.18 -8.84
N ARG A 372 1.18 7.94 -8.33
CA ARG A 372 2.01 7.45 -7.23
C ARG A 372 2.96 6.35 -7.73
N ASP A 373 4.11 6.18 -7.10
CA ASP A 373 4.97 5.01 -7.37
C ASP A 373 4.48 3.83 -6.52
N ILE A 374 4.78 2.61 -6.96
CA ILE A 374 4.47 1.37 -6.24
C ILE A 374 5.76 0.92 -5.57
N ASN A 375 5.79 0.84 -4.25
CA ASN A 375 6.94 0.27 -3.52
C ASN A 375 6.98 -1.26 -3.64
N ARG A 376 8.10 -1.86 -3.24
CA ARG A 376 8.37 -3.29 -3.40
C ARG A 376 7.39 -4.15 -2.64
N GLU A 377 7.16 -3.82 -1.38
CA GLU A 377 6.27 -4.58 -0.50
C GLU A 377 4.84 -4.57 -1.02
N THR A 378 4.33 -3.43 -1.51
CA THR A 378 2.98 -3.34 -2.09
C THR A 378 2.87 -4.19 -3.35
N LEU A 379 3.88 -4.13 -4.23
CA LEU A 379 3.88 -4.96 -5.44
C LEU A 379 3.89 -6.44 -5.08
N ILE A 380 4.80 -6.87 -4.19
CA ILE A 380 4.90 -8.26 -3.74
C ILE A 380 3.59 -8.74 -3.13
N SER A 381 3.01 -7.95 -2.22
CA SER A 381 1.76 -8.30 -1.53
C SER A 381 0.61 -8.43 -2.53
N PHE A 382 0.50 -7.49 -3.47
CA PHE A 382 -0.51 -7.58 -4.53
C PHE A 382 -0.33 -8.83 -5.39
N LEU A 383 0.90 -9.20 -5.72
CA LEU A 383 1.20 -10.43 -6.45
C LEU A 383 0.82 -11.70 -5.65
N LEU A 384 1.11 -11.75 -4.35
CA LEU A 384 0.70 -12.87 -3.49
C LEU A 384 -0.83 -13.01 -3.39
N PHE A 385 -1.54 -11.89 -3.29
CA PHE A 385 -3.00 -11.84 -3.38
C PHE A 385 -3.50 -12.48 -4.69
N VAL A 386 -3.02 -12.00 -5.85
CA VAL A 386 -3.46 -12.53 -7.15
C VAL A 386 -3.11 -14.02 -7.27
N LYS A 387 -1.90 -14.43 -6.84
CA LYS A 387 -1.49 -15.85 -6.83
C LYS A 387 -2.50 -16.75 -6.14
N THR A 388 -3.08 -16.28 -5.05
CA THR A 388 -3.95 -17.09 -4.21
C THR A 388 -5.40 -17.07 -4.68
N LYS A 389 -5.83 -15.98 -5.35
CA LYS A 389 -7.21 -15.79 -5.80
C LYS A 389 -7.53 -16.36 -7.18
N ILE A 390 -6.52 -16.58 -8.03
CA ILE A 390 -6.75 -17.11 -9.39
C ILE A 390 -5.79 -18.22 -9.76
N THR A 391 -6.26 -19.12 -10.61
CA THR A 391 -5.38 -20.04 -11.34
C THR A 391 -4.79 -19.33 -12.55
N MET A 392 -3.47 -19.39 -12.72
CA MET A 392 -2.76 -18.75 -13.83
C MET A 392 -2.14 -19.81 -14.74
N GLU A 393 -2.07 -19.48 -16.03
CA GLU A 393 -1.24 -20.18 -17.00
C GLU A 393 0.24 -20.18 -16.58
N ASP A 394 1.00 -21.18 -17.04
CA ASP A 394 2.37 -21.43 -16.60
C ASP A 394 3.29 -20.20 -16.71
N ASP A 395 3.17 -19.42 -17.79
CA ASP A 395 3.99 -18.23 -18.04
C ASP A 395 3.71 -17.06 -17.08
N ASN A 396 2.55 -17.08 -16.43
CA ASN A 396 2.12 -16.02 -15.51
C ASN A 396 2.15 -16.47 -14.05
N LYS A 397 2.35 -17.78 -13.78
CA LYS A 397 2.42 -18.31 -12.42
C LYS A 397 3.49 -17.59 -11.59
N ILE A 398 3.05 -17.12 -10.42
CA ILE A 398 3.91 -16.44 -9.46
C ILE A 398 4.66 -17.51 -8.66
N THR A 399 5.84 -17.85 -9.18
CA THR A 399 6.87 -18.67 -8.52
C THR A 399 7.96 -17.78 -7.93
N MET A 400 8.86 -18.35 -7.13
CA MET A 400 10.04 -17.61 -6.62
C MET A 400 10.85 -16.97 -7.74
N MET A 401 11.17 -17.76 -8.77
CA MET A 401 11.95 -17.31 -9.93
C MET A 401 11.21 -16.20 -10.68
N ARG A 402 9.90 -16.32 -10.82
CA ARG A 402 9.09 -15.28 -11.46
C ARG A 402 9.01 -14.00 -10.62
N MET A 403 8.86 -14.12 -9.29
CA MET A 403 8.87 -12.98 -8.38
C MET A 403 10.19 -12.22 -8.50
N ASN A 404 11.34 -12.88 -8.38
CA ASN A 404 12.64 -12.23 -8.53
C ASN A 404 12.82 -11.60 -9.91
N ARG A 405 12.38 -12.25 -11.00
CA ARG A 405 12.42 -11.63 -12.34
C ARG A 405 11.54 -10.37 -12.42
N ILE A 406 10.37 -10.37 -11.79
CA ILE A 406 9.50 -9.18 -11.72
C ILE A 406 10.20 -8.07 -10.94
N LEU A 407 10.78 -8.39 -9.78
CA LEU A 407 11.50 -7.42 -8.95
C LEU A 407 12.68 -6.78 -9.68
N SER A 408 13.54 -7.60 -10.30
CA SER A 408 14.66 -7.11 -11.12
C SER A 408 14.20 -6.23 -12.29
N ASN A 409 13.10 -6.59 -12.96
CA ASN A 409 12.50 -5.79 -14.03
C ASN A 409 11.82 -4.50 -13.54
N CYS A 410 11.62 -4.36 -12.23
CA CYS A 410 11.14 -3.14 -11.58
C CYS A 410 12.28 -2.39 -10.88
N GLY A 411 13.53 -2.81 -11.02
CA GLY A 411 14.67 -2.19 -10.33
C GLY A 411 14.58 -2.32 -8.80
N PHE A 412 13.91 -3.36 -8.31
CA PHE A 412 13.87 -3.72 -6.89
C PHE A 412 14.88 -4.81 -6.58
N SER A 413 15.34 -4.86 -5.34
CA SER A 413 16.13 -5.98 -4.83
C SER A 413 15.35 -7.29 -4.90
N GLN A 414 16.03 -8.37 -5.27
CA GLN A 414 15.46 -9.72 -5.25
C GLN A 414 15.14 -10.17 -3.82
N LEU A 415 14.35 -11.24 -3.69
CA LEU A 415 14.02 -11.81 -2.38
C LEU A 415 15.27 -12.35 -1.67
N SER A 416 15.55 -11.82 -0.48
CA SER A 416 16.64 -12.24 0.39
C SER A 416 16.13 -13.07 1.58
N PRO A 417 16.68 -14.27 1.83
CA PRO A 417 16.26 -15.09 2.98
C PRO A 417 16.53 -14.45 4.36
N GLY A 418 17.40 -13.43 4.42
CA GLY A 418 17.81 -12.79 5.67
C GLY A 418 16.85 -11.70 6.17
N ALA A 419 16.01 -11.13 5.29
CA ALA A 419 15.08 -10.06 5.65
C ALA A 419 13.72 -10.62 6.13
N GLY A 420 13.12 -10.00 7.15
CA GLY A 420 11.89 -10.49 7.80
C GLY A 420 10.72 -10.66 6.84
N PHE A 421 10.44 -9.63 6.02
CA PHE A 421 9.37 -9.66 5.03
C PHE A 421 9.65 -10.67 3.89
N ASP A 422 10.87 -10.68 3.35
CA ASP A 422 11.24 -11.60 2.27
C ASP A 422 11.19 -13.05 2.69
N ARG A 423 11.56 -13.35 3.94
CA ARG A 423 11.41 -14.68 4.53
C ARG A 423 9.95 -15.11 4.56
N PHE A 424 9.04 -14.23 5.01
CA PHE A 424 7.59 -14.48 4.94
C PHE A 424 7.16 -14.79 3.51
N VAL A 425 7.55 -13.96 2.54
CA VAL A 425 7.20 -14.15 1.11
C VAL A 425 7.74 -15.48 0.58
N ILE A 426 8.96 -15.85 0.95
CA ILE A 426 9.60 -17.09 0.53
C ILE A 426 8.85 -18.31 1.07
N GLU A 427 8.51 -18.31 2.35
CA GLU A 427 7.76 -19.38 3.01
C GLU A 427 6.34 -19.47 2.42
N PHE A 428 5.67 -18.33 2.21
CA PHE A 428 4.35 -18.25 1.59
C PHE A 428 4.34 -18.85 0.18
N LEU A 429 5.32 -18.50 -0.66
CA LEU A 429 5.42 -18.98 -2.04
C LEU A 429 5.72 -20.49 -2.14
N ARG A 430 6.34 -21.08 -1.11
CA ARG A 430 6.69 -22.51 -1.04
C ARG A 430 5.61 -23.37 -0.39
N SER A 431 4.76 -22.78 0.43
CA SER A 431 3.72 -23.51 1.17
C SER A 431 2.62 -24.04 0.27
N GLN A 432 2.06 -25.19 0.64
CA GLN A 432 0.79 -25.68 0.09
C GLN A 432 -0.41 -25.03 0.81
N GLU A 433 -0.20 -24.56 2.05
CA GLU A 433 -1.19 -23.86 2.89
C GLU A 433 -0.66 -22.44 3.18
N PRO A 434 -0.77 -21.51 2.22
CA PRO A 434 -0.20 -20.16 2.35
C PRO A 434 -0.85 -19.32 3.46
N PHE A 435 -2.13 -19.56 3.77
CA PHE A 435 -2.82 -18.84 4.86
C PHE A 435 -2.29 -19.23 6.23
N SER A 436 -1.97 -20.50 6.48
CA SER A 436 -1.33 -20.90 7.74
C SER A 436 0.05 -20.27 7.94
N VAL A 437 0.77 -19.99 6.85
CA VAL A 437 2.03 -19.22 6.92
C VAL A 437 1.73 -17.77 7.29
N LEU A 438 0.72 -17.16 6.66
CA LEU A 438 0.29 -15.79 6.99
C LEU A 438 -0.09 -15.68 8.48
N GLU A 439 -0.99 -16.53 8.97
CA GLU A 439 -1.43 -16.57 10.37
C GLU A 439 -0.24 -16.75 11.32
N SER A 440 0.65 -17.71 11.04
CA SER A 440 1.82 -17.96 11.88
C SER A 440 2.79 -16.78 11.94
N HIS A 441 2.99 -16.05 10.84
CA HIS A 441 3.86 -14.87 10.85
C HIS A 441 3.18 -13.70 11.54
N VAL A 442 1.87 -13.54 11.39
CA VAL A 442 1.09 -12.56 12.14
C VAL A 442 1.21 -12.81 13.64
N ASP A 443 0.90 -14.03 14.11
CA ASP A 443 1.00 -14.42 15.52
C ASP A 443 2.39 -14.17 16.10
N LYS A 444 3.42 -14.43 15.29
CA LYS A 444 4.80 -14.18 15.68
C LYS A 444 5.05 -12.70 15.92
N ARG A 445 4.70 -11.83 14.96
CA ARG A 445 4.93 -10.37 15.03
C ARG A 445 4.10 -9.73 16.13
N VAL A 446 2.84 -10.14 16.24
CA VAL A 446 1.95 -9.75 17.34
C VAL A 446 2.56 -10.11 18.70
N GLY A 447 3.09 -11.33 18.85
CA GLY A 447 3.75 -11.71 20.09
C GLY A 447 5.11 -11.03 20.32
N GLU A 448 5.69 -10.38 19.32
CA GLU A 448 6.86 -9.49 19.45
C GLU A 448 6.44 -8.04 19.78
N GLY A 449 5.13 -7.76 19.77
CA GLY A 449 4.56 -6.41 19.93
C GLY A 449 4.81 -5.52 18.73
N GLU A 450 4.89 -6.12 17.55
CA GLU A 450 5.16 -5.43 16.30
C GLU A 450 3.99 -5.60 15.33
N ASN A 451 3.72 -4.54 14.57
CA ASN A 451 2.81 -4.62 13.45
C ASN A 451 3.29 -5.65 12.42
N PHE A 452 2.34 -6.41 11.86
CA PHE A 452 2.65 -7.33 10.77
C PHE A 452 3.16 -6.56 9.55
N TYR A 453 4.00 -7.19 8.72
CA TYR A 453 4.68 -6.52 7.59
C TYR A 453 3.72 -5.84 6.60
N LEU A 454 2.47 -6.29 6.56
CA LEU A 454 1.47 -5.77 5.65
C LEU A 454 0.66 -4.60 6.21
N TYR A 455 0.83 -4.28 7.49
CA TYR A 455 0.18 -3.15 8.13
C TYR A 455 0.50 -1.86 7.36
N LYS A 456 -0.50 -1.37 6.63
CA LYS A 456 -0.40 -0.22 5.73
C LYS A 456 0.77 -0.35 4.74
N VAL A 457 0.92 -1.50 4.08
CA VAL A 457 2.02 -1.78 3.12
C VAL A 457 2.20 -0.71 2.03
N TYR A 458 1.10 -0.06 1.63
CA TYR A 458 1.07 1.04 0.65
C TYR A 458 1.50 2.40 1.20
N LYS A 459 1.77 2.52 2.51
CA LYS A 459 2.21 3.75 3.14
C LYS A 459 3.60 4.17 2.71
N GLY A 460 4.48 3.20 2.43
CA GLY A 460 5.78 3.44 1.79
C GLY A 460 5.67 3.75 0.29
N ALA A 461 4.50 3.54 -0.34
CA ALA A 461 4.28 3.88 -1.73
C ALA A 461 4.06 5.39 -1.83
N TYR A 462 5.08 6.14 -2.21
CA TYR A 462 5.15 7.56 -1.93
C TYR A 462 4.79 8.44 -3.15
N CYS A 463 4.26 9.64 -2.88
CA CYS A 463 4.08 10.73 -3.85
C CYS A 463 4.83 11.97 -3.34
N HIS A 464 6.10 12.14 -3.71
CA HIS A 464 7.01 13.10 -3.06
C HIS A 464 6.79 14.57 -3.38
N GLN A 465 5.77 14.88 -4.17
CA GLN A 465 5.60 16.25 -4.66
C GLN A 465 4.83 17.16 -3.70
N ASP A 466 3.82 16.64 -2.98
CA ASP A 466 2.87 17.53 -2.26
C ASP A 466 3.23 17.76 -0.78
N GLU A 467 3.83 16.77 -0.10
CA GLU A 467 4.18 16.86 1.33
C GLU A 467 5.42 17.72 1.54
N LEU A 468 6.44 17.50 0.72
CA LEU A 468 7.69 18.25 0.73
C LEU A 468 7.44 19.72 0.32
N ALA A 469 6.61 19.97 -0.69
CA ALA A 469 6.19 21.33 -1.08
C ALA A 469 5.38 22.06 0.00
N LYS A 470 4.70 21.34 0.90
CA LYS A 470 3.99 21.92 2.06
C LYS A 470 4.93 22.20 3.23
N TYR A 471 5.75 21.23 3.63
CA TYR A 471 6.72 21.37 4.74
C TYR A 471 7.65 22.58 4.56
N LEU A 472 8.08 22.84 3.31
CA LEU A 472 9.06 23.90 3.00
C LEU A 472 8.46 25.28 2.81
N ARG A 473 7.15 25.38 2.55
CA ARG A 473 6.44 26.67 2.59
C ARG A 473 6.21 27.16 4.01
N ILE A 474 6.22 26.26 4.99
CA ILE A 474 6.04 26.54 6.41
C ILE A 474 7.35 27.10 7.00
N ARG A 475 8.49 26.42 6.82
CA ARG A 475 9.81 26.93 7.27
C ARG A 475 10.23 28.27 6.67
N LYS A 476 9.84 28.56 5.42
CA LYS A 476 10.14 29.85 4.77
C LYS A 476 9.37 31.02 5.39
N LYS A 477 8.26 30.76 6.10
CA LYS A 477 7.52 31.76 6.87
C LYS A 477 8.12 31.96 8.26
N GLU A 478 8.46 30.89 8.97
CA GLU A 478 9.09 30.96 10.30
C GLU A 478 10.42 31.76 10.27
N ASN A 479 11.26 31.55 9.24
CA ASN A 479 12.52 32.30 9.09
C ASN A 479 12.36 33.76 8.64
N LEU A 480 11.18 34.18 8.16
CA LEU A 480 10.89 35.58 7.82
C LEU A 480 10.24 36.33 8.99
N GLU A 481 9.78 35.63 10.02
CA GLU A 481 9.20 36.22 11.24
C GLU A 481 10.24 36.39 12.37
N GLU A 482 11.44 35.80 12.22
CA GLU A 482 12.58 36.02 13.14
C GLU A 482 13.54 37.16 12.70
N GLU A 483 13.35 37.77 11.53
CA GLU A 483 14.19 38.88 11.02
C GLU A 483 13.54 40.29 11.04
N ASP A 484 12.36 40.47 11.66
CA ASP A 484 11.71 41.79 11.82
C ASP A 484 11.62 42.29 13.28
#